data_AF-Q11IZ5-F1
#
_entry.id   AF-Q11IZ5-F1
#
_cell.length_a   1.000
_cell.length_b   1.000
_cell.length_c   1.000
_cell.angle_alpha   90.00
_cell.angle_beta   90.00
_cell.angle_gamma   90.00
#
_symmetry.space_group_name_H-M   'P 1'
#
loop_
_entity.id
_entity.type
_entity.pdbx_description
1 polymer ?
#
loop_
_entity_poly.entity_id
_entity_poly.type
_entity_poly.pdbx_seq_one_letter_code
_entity_poly.pdbx_strand_id
1 'polypeptide(L)'
;MIDRVLRERGERLRAYVDAVKGKPMTWGVDDCSLWPAQWFANETGREFDWPLYSSEAEAHRIIDAEGGLVSVWNRIARQAGVMPRYGEMPVVGDVGIIETTRGRVGGIFTFGGGMCVRTLDGAAAIGVVGRAFPVRNADGTWERRPVVVKVWALG
;
A
#
# COMPACT_ATOMS: atom_id res chain seq x y z
N MET A 1 5.31 -10.40 24.53
CA MET A 1 3.92 -10.01 24.17
C MET A 1 3.82 -9.48 22.74
N ILE A 2 4.69 -8.57 22.31
CA ILE A 2 4.71 -8.02 20.93
C ILE A 2 4.77 -9.11 19.85
N ASP A 3 5.62 -10.14 20.02
CA ASP A 3 5.74 -11.24 19.05
C ASP A 3 4.45 -12.04 18.85
N ARG A 4 3.63 -12.19 19.89
CA ARG A 4 2.36 -12.92 19.80
C ARG A 4 1.35 -12.12 18.97
N VAL A 5 1.24 -10.82 19.24
CA VAL A 5 0.33 -9.92 18.51
C VAL A 5 0.71 -9.83 17.03
N LEU A 6 2.02 -9.70 16.73
CA LEU A 6 2.50 -9.66 15.35
C LEU A 6 2.29 -11.00 14.62
N ARG A 7 2.41 -12.13 15.31
CA ARG A 7 2.10 -13.46 14.75
C ARG A 7 0.63 -13.60 14.42
N GLU A 8 -0.26 -13.28 15.35
CA GLU A 8 -1.71 -13.33 15.16
C GLU A 8 -2.15 -12.42 14.01
N ARG A 9 -1.57 -11.20 13.91
CA ARG A 9 -1.80 -10.30 12.77
C ARG A 9 -1.27 -10.88 11.46
N GLY A 10 -0.11 -11.52 11.48
CA GLY A 10 0.44 -12.22 10.30
C GLY A 10 -0.45 -13.35 9.81
N GLU A 11 -1.08 -14.10 10.72
CA GLU A 11 -2.05 -15.15 10.36
C GLU A 11 -3.31 -14.57 9.71
N ARG A 12 -3.84 -13.46 10.26
CA ARG A 12 -4.97 -12.73 9.64
C ARG A 12 -4.60 -12.17 8.26
N LEU A 13 -3.40 -11.58 8.12
CA LEU A 13 -2.93 -11.07 6.84
C LEU A 13 -2.79 -12.18 5.80
N ARG A 14 -2.26 -13.35 6.20
CA ARG A 14 -2.20 -14.51 5.32
C ARG A 14 -3.59 -14.93 4.83
N ALA A 15 -4.56 -15.04 5.74
CA ALA A 15 -5.94 -15.36 5.37
C ALA A 15 -6.56 -14.31 4.42
N TYR A 16 -6.28 -13.02 4.67
CA TYR A 16 -6.74 -11.91 3.83
C TYR A 16 -6.15 -11.96 2.41
N VAL A 17 -4.87 -12.31 2.28
CA VAL A 17 -4.19 -12.50 0.99
C VAL A 17 -4.71 -13.75 0.27
N ASP A 18 -4.89 -14.86 0.98
CA ASP A 18 -5.40 -16.11 0.41
C ASP A 18 -6.84 -15.94 -0.13
N ALA A 19 -7.63 -15.06 0.49
CA ALA A 19 -9.01 -14.79 0.07
C ALA A 19 -9.13 -14.19 -1.34
N VAL A 20 -8.08 -13.54 -1.87
CA VAL A 20 -8.07 -12.95 -3.22
C VAL A 20 -7.25 -13.78 -4.23
N LYS A 21 -6.66 -14.90 -3.80
CA LYS A 21 -5.83 -15.74 -4.67
C LYS A 21 -6.64 -16.29 -5.85
N GLY A 22 -6.15 -16.04 -7.07
CA GLY A 22 -6.82 -16.46 -8.30
C GLY A 22 -8.09 -15.69 -8.63
N LYS A 23 -8.38 -14.59 -7.91
CA LYS A 23 -9.55 -13.76 -8.15
C LYS A 23 -9.15 -12.48 -8.88
N PRO A 24 -9.86 -12.11 -9.97
CA PRO A 24 -9.56 -10.89 -10.69
C PRO A 24 -9.79 -9.67 -9.80
N MET A 25 -8.95 -8.66 -9.98
CA MET A 25 -9.12 -7.35 -9.33
C MET A 25 -10.21 -6.55 -10.03
N THR A 26 -10.97 -5.79 -9.25
CA THR A 26 -11.98 -4.84 -9.73
C THR A 26 -11.62 -3.43 -9.29
N TRP A 27 -11.51 -2.52 -10.25
CA TRP A 27 -11.27 -1.10 -10.00
C TRP A 27 -12.40 -0.50 -9.18
N GLY A 28 -12.06 0.27 -8.14
CA GLY A 28 -13.08 0.87 -7.26
C GLY A 28 -13.65 -0.09 -6.22
N VAL A 29 -13.16 -1.34 -6.18
CA VAL A 29 -13.59 -2.35 -5.20
C VAL A 29 -12.40 -2.87 -4.41
N ASP A 30 -11.40 -3.46 -5.08
CA ASP A 30 -10.29 -4.13 -4.39
C ASP A 30 -8.96 -3.96 -5.12
N ASP A 31 -8.75 -2.80 -5.75
CA ASP A 31 -7.50 -2.45 -6.44
C ASP A 31 -6.32 -2.20 -5.49
N CYS A 32 -5.17 -1.82 -6.07
CA CYS A 32 -3.92 -1.62 -5.34
C CYS A 32 -4.00 -0.55 -4.24
N SER A 33 -5.03 0.29 -4.22
CA SER A 33 -5.25 1.26 -3.15
C SER A 33 -6.39 0.86 -2.22
N LEU A 34 -7.50 0.37 -2.76
CA LEU A 34 -8.67 0.00 -1.97
C LEU A 34 -8.47 -1.29 -1.16
N TRP A 35 -7.76 -2.28 -1.69
CA TRP A 35 -7.54 -3.54 -0.97
C TRP A 35 -6.68 -3.37 0.30
N PRO A 36 -5.58 -2.59 0.30
CA PRO A 36 -4.88 -2.21 1.53
C PRO A 36 -5.70 -1.32 2.45
N ALA A 37 -6.50 -0.39 1.90
CA ALA A 37 -7.38 0.48 2.69
C ALA A 37 -8.43 -0.33 3.47
N GLN A 38 -9.02 -1.34 2.84
CA GLN A 38 -9.96 -2.28 3.47
C GLN A 38 -9.29 -3.10 4.58
N TRP A 39 -8.08 -3.60 4.35
CA TRP A 39 -7.30 -4.28 5.39
C TRP A 39 -7.10 -3.38 6.62
N PHE A 40 -6.70 -2.12 6.39
CA PHE A 40 -6.52 -1.15 7.46
C PHE A 40 -7.82 -0.92 8.23
N ALA A 41 -8.95 -0.75 7.54
CA ALA A 41 -10.25 -0.57 8.16
C ALA A 41 -10.65 -1.79 8.99
N ASN A 42 -10.44 -3.00 8.49
CA ASN A 42 -10.73 -4.25 9.19
C ASN A 42 -9.90 -4.41 10.48
N GLU A 43 -8.63 -4.01 10.47
CA GLU A 43 -7.73 -4.15 11.62
C GLU A 43 -7.91 -3.04 12.67
N THR A 44 -8.33 -1.84 12.26
CA THR A 44 -8.35 -0.66 13.14
C THR A 44 -9.75 -0.14 13.46
N GLY A 45 -10.77 -0.57 12.71
CA GLY A 45 -12.12 -0.01 12.76
C GLY A 45 -12.22 1.41 12.17
N ARG A 46 -11.17 1.91 11.51
CA ARG A 46 -11.15 3.26 10.91
C ARG A 46 -11.29 3.16 9.40
N GLU A 47 -12.40 3.68 8.89
CA GLU A 47 -12.68 3.71 7.46
C GLU A 47 -12.03 4.94 6.81
N PHE A 48 -11.71 4.81 5.52
CA PHE A 48 -11.26 5.92 4.70
C PHE A 48 -12.41 6.37 3.79
N ASP A 49 -12.64 7.68 3.73
CA ASP A 49 -13.53 8.29 2.74
C ASP A 49 -12.82 8.34 1.38
N TRP A 50 -12.87 7.21 0.68
CA TRP A 50 -12.15 7.01 -0.58
C TRP A 50 -12.93 7.62 -1.77
N PRO A 51 -12.26 8.30 -2.71
CA PRO A 51 -12.91 8.78 -3.93
C PRO A 51 -13.60 7.67 -4.73
N LEU A 52 -14.79 7.93 -5.26
CA LEU A 52 -15.50 6.96 -6.09
C LEU A 52 -14.93 6.93 -7.52
N TYR A 53 -14.65 5.72 -8.00
CA TYR A 53 -14.32 5.42 -9.39
C TYR A 53 -14.65 3.95 -9.67
N SER A 54 -14.67 3.58 -10.96
CA SER A 54 -14.97 2.21 -11.40
C SER A 54 -14.02 1.71 -12.51
N SER A 55 -13.05 2.54 -12.89
CA SER A 55 -12.09 2.24 -13.96
C SER A 55 -10.69 2.76 -13.65
N GLU A 56 -9.69 2.16 -14.30
CA GLU A 56 -8.29 2.62 -14.24
C GLU A 56 -8.14 4.09 -14.66
N ALA A 57 -8.82 4.49 -15.73
CA ALA A 57 -8.75 5.85 -16.26
C ALA A 57 -9.34 6.89 -15.28
N GLU A 58 -10.39 6.54 -14.54
CA GLU A 58 -10.92 7.39 -13.47
C GLU A 58 -9.95 7.46 -12.28
N ALA A 59 -9.38 6.33 -11.87
CA ALA A 59 -8.39 6.28 -10.81
C ALA A 59 -7.17 7.17 -11.14
N HIS A 60 -6.65 7.08 -12.36
CA HIS A 60 -5.55 7.94 -12.82
C HIS A 60 -5.92 9.42 -12.84
N ARG A 61 -7.13 9.79 -13.30
CA ARG A 61 -7.59 11.19 -13.25
C ARG A 61 -7.60 11.74 -11.83
N ILE A 62 -8.04 10.95 -10.85
CA ILE A 62 -8.04 11.34 -9.44
C ILE A 62 -6.60 11.49 -8.93
N ILE A 63 -5.73 10.53 -9.24
CA ILE A 63 -4.31 10.55 -8.87
C ILE A 63 -3.64 11.81 -9.42
N ASP A 64 -3.84 12.13 -10.69
CA ASP A 64 -3.23 13.28 -11.34
C ASP A 64 -3.75 14.61 -10.77
N ALA A 65 -5.06 14.72 -10.54
CA ALA A 65 -5.67 15.92 -9.97
C ALA A 65 -5.16 16.23 -8.55
N GLU A 66 -4.79 15.21 -7.78
CA GLU A 66 -4.26 15.34 -6.42
C GLU A 66 -2.72 15.49 -6.38
N GLY A 67 -2.05 15.44 -7.53
CA GLY A 67 -0.58 15.53 -7.62
C GLY A 67 0.13 14.23 -7.24
N GLY A 68 -0.55 13.08 -7.38
CA GLY A 68 0.01 11.74 -7.25
C GLY A 68 -0.62 10.89 -6.15
N LEU A 69 -0.39 9.57 -6.22
CA LEU A 69 -1.02 8.58 -5.32
C LEU A 69 -0.74 8.83 -3.83
N VAL A 70 0.46 9.32 -3.51
CA VAL A 70 0.84 9.66 -2.12
C VAL A 70 -0.03 10.80 -1.58
N SER A 71 -0.37 11.79 -2.41
CA SER A 71 -1.21 12.92 -2.02
C SER A 71 -2.65 12.49 -1.76
N VAL A 72 -3.20 11.61 -2.60
CA VAL A 72 -4.51 10.98 -2.38
C VAL A 72 -4.54 10.31 -1.02
N TRP A 73 -3.58 9.42 -0.74
CA TRP A 73 -3.49 8.70 0.53
C TRP A 73 -3.26 9.63 1.73
N ASN A 74 -2.44 10.68 1.59
CA ASN A 74 -2.24 11.65 2.68
C ASN A 74 -3.54 12.38 3.02
N ARG A 75 -4.33 12.76 2.01
CA ARG A 75 -5.59 13.48 2.21
C ARG A 75 -6.59 12.62 2.98
N ILE A 76 -6.86 11.40 2.50
CA ILE A 76 -7.82 10.49 3.12
C ILE A 76 -7.36 9.98 4.49
N ALA A 77 -6.06 9.70 4.67
CA ALA A 77 -5.54 9.24 5.95
C ALA A 77 -5.66 10.36 6.99
N ARG A 78 -5.40 11.61 6.61
CA ARG A 78 -5.63 12.77 7.46
C ARG A 78 -7.09 12.91 7.87
N GLN A 79 -8.04 12.70 6.94
CA GLN A 79 -9.48 12.72 7.25
C GLN A 79 -9.86 11.63 8.26
N ALA A 80 -9.24 10.45 8.17
CA ALA A 80 -9.43 9.34 9.13
C ALA A 80 -8.60 9.48 10.42
N GLY A 81 -7.87 10.59 10.63
CA GLY A 81 -7.01 10.78 11.80
C GLY A 81 -5.81 9.83 11.86
N VAL A 82 -5.36 9.31 10.72
CA VAL A 82 -4.21 8.40 10.59
C VAL A 82 -2.99 9.18 10.12
N MET A 83 -1.95 9.18 10.94
CA MET A 83 -0.68 9.84 10.60
C MET A 83 0.30 8.85 9.98
N PRO A 84 1.05 9.27 8.94
CA PRO A 84 2.08 8.42 8.37
C PRO A 84 3.28 8.28 9.31
N ARG A 85 3.93 7.12 9.29
CA ARG A 85 5.22 6.88 9.96
C ARG A 85 6.38 7.30 9.06
N TYR A 86 7.44 7.83 9.68
CA TYR A 86 8.67 8.22 9.02
C TYR A 86 9.87 7.63 9.77
N GLY A 87 10.87 7.13 9.02
CA GLY A 87 12.15 6.69 9.59
C GLY A 87 12.13 5.34 10.33
N GLU A 88 10.96 4.85 10.73
CA GLU A 88 10.80 3.53 11.36
C GLU A 88 10.58 2.43 10.32
N MET A 89 11.04 1.22 10.66
CA MET A 89 10.78 0.05 9.85
C MET A 89 9.29 -0.33 9.91
N PRO A 90 8.56 -0.42 8.77
CA PRO A 90 7.21 -0.96 8.76
C PRO A 90 7.14 -2.33 9.41
N VAL A 91 6.06 -2.56 10.15
CA VAL A 91 5.76 -3.85 10.78
C VAL A 91 4.71 -4.61 9.98
N VAL A 92 4.54 -5.89 10.31
CA VAL A 92 3.50 -6.73 9.70
C VAL A 92 2.13 -6.05 9.78
N GLY A 93 1.45 -5.97 8.64
CA GLY A 93 0.12 -5.40 8.49
C GLY A 93 0.08 -3.89 8.29
N ASP A 94 1.19 -3.15 8.45
CA ASP A 94 1.22 -1.74 8.06
C ASP A 94 0.87 -1.60 6.57
N VAL A 95 0.25 -0.49 6.19
CA VAL A 95 -0.06 -0.21 4.79
C VAL A 95 0.90 0.83 4.25
N GLY A 96 1.20 0.77 2.96
CA GLY A 96 2.13 1.74 2.37
C GLY A 96 2.03 1.84 0.87
N ILE A 97 2.83 2.74 0.34
CA ILE A 97 3.07 2.91 -1.09
C ILE A 97 4.53 2.59 -1.37
N ILE A 98 4.75 1.79 -2.41
CA ILE A 98 6.07 1.52 -2.97
C ILE A 98 6.20 2.07 -4.37
N GLU A 99 7.43 2.39 -4.76
CA GLU A 99 7.81 2.72 -6.13
C GLU A 99 8.18 1.43 -6.88
N THR A 100 7.64 1.26 -8.08
CA THR A 100 7.96 0.15 -8.98
C THR A 100 8.36 0.67 -10.35
N THR A 101 8.88 -0.19 -11.23
CA THR A 101 9.16 0.19 -12.63
C THR A 101 7.91 0.57 -13.42
N ARG A 102 6.71 0.26 -12.91
CA ARG A 102 5.40 0.59 -13.50
C ARG A 102 4.70 1.74 -12.77
N GLY A 103 5.41 2.42 -11.85
CA GLY A 103 4.86 3.48 -11.02
C GLY A 103 4.54 3.02 -9.60
N ARG A 104 3.80 3.86 -8.87
CA ARG A 104 3.53 3.68 -7.45
C ARG A 104 2.37 2.72 -7.21
N VAL A 105 2.55 1.83 -6.23
CA VAL A 105 1.58 0.78 -5.91
C VAL A 105 1.36 0.74 -4.40
N GLY A 106 0.09 0.65 -3.98
CA GLY A 106 -0.28 0.42 -2.59
C GLY A 106 -0.23 -1.05 -2.19
N GLY A 107 -0.06 -1.34 -0.91
CA GLY A 107 0.03 -2.71 -0.41
C GLY A 107 0.17 -2.78 1.11
N ILE A 108 0.35 -4.01 1.59
CA ILE A 108 0.36 -4.35 3.01
C ILE A 108 1.70 -5.02 3.35
N PHE A 109 2.42 -4.50 4.34
CA PHE A 109 3.73 -5.03 4.74
C PHE A 109 3.62 -6.40 5.38
N THR A 110 4.54 -7.30 5.00
CA THR A 110 4.67 -8.65 5.53
C THR A 110 5.88 -8.77 6.45
N PHE A 111 6.03 -9.93 7.09
CA PHE A 111 7.24 -10.22 7.84
C PHE A 111 8.47 -10.23 6.91
N GLY A 112 9.63 -9.87 7.44
CA GLY A 112 10.90 -9.89 6.68
C GLY A 112 11.04 -8.78 5.65
N GLY A 113 10.21 -7.73 5.72
CA GLY A 113 10.34 -6.56 4.85
C GLY A 113 9.86 -6.77 3.41
N GLY A 114 8.92 -7.70 3.24
CA GLY A 114 8.12 -7.82 2.04
C GLY A 114 6.85 -6.98 2.11
N MET A 115 6.13 -6.93 1.00
CA MET A 115 4.84 -6.28 0.87
C MET A 115 3.96 -7.07 -0.07
N CYS A 116 2.73 -7.35 0.35
CA CYS A 116 1.70 -7.90 -0.49
C CYS A 116 1.02 -6.78 -1.27
N VAL A 117 0.96 -6.91 -2.59
CA VAL A 117 0.26 -6.00 -3.48
C VAL A 117 -0.86 -6.74 -4.21
N ARG A 118 -1.94 -6.04 -4.50
CA ARG A 118 -2.98 -6.56 -5.38
C ARG A 118 -2.49 -6.57 -6.83
N THR A 119 -2.68 -7.67 -7.53
CA THR A 119 -2.44 -7.85 -8.96
C THR A 119 -3.77 -8.05 -9.70
N LEU A 120 -3.74 -8.03 -11.04
CA LEU A 120 -4.94 -8.22 -11.87
C LEU A 120 -5.65 -9.56 -11.60
N ASP A 121 -4.94 -10.58 -11.13
CA ASP A 121 -5.38 -11.97 -10.97
C ASP A 121 -5.25 -12.50 -9.52
N GLY A 122 -4.84 -11.67 -8.58
CA GLY A 122 -4.73 -12.05 -7.17
C GLY A 122 -3.88 -11.08 -6.35
N ALA A 123 -2.97 -11.64 -5.56
CA ALA A 123 -2.00 -10.85 -4.81
C ALA A 123 -0.61 -11.46 -4.97
N ALA A 124 0.40 -10.61 -4.95
CA ALA A 124 1.80 -11.00 -5.04
C ALA A 124 2.60 -10.41 -3.88
N ALA A 125 3.60 -11.15 -3.41
CA ALA A 125 4.57 -10.65 -2.43
C ALA A 125 5.81 -10.10 -3.15
N ILE A 126 6.20 -8.87 -2.81
CA ILE A 126 7.38 -8.19 -3.34
C ILE A 126 8.32 -7.91 -2.16
N GLY A 127 9.61 -8.22 -2.31
CA GLY A 127 10.63 -7.80 -1.34
C GLY A 127 10.92 -6.31 -1.50
N VAL A 128 10.80 -5.51 -0.43
CA VAL A 128 10.84 -4.03 -0.53
C VAL A 128 11.82 -3.36 0.44
N VAL A 129 12.01 -3.91 1.63
CA VAL A 129 12.90 -3.33 2.64
C VAL A 129 14.37 -3.57 2.28
N GLY A 130 15.20 -2.55 2.49
CA GLY A 130 16.63 -2.58 2.14
C GLY A 130 16.89 -2.48 0.63
N ARG A 131 15.84 -2.28 -0.18
CA ARG A 131 15.96 -2.09 -1.63
C ARG A 131 15.83 -0.63 -2.00
N ALA A 132 16.60 -0.25 -3.01
CA ALA A 132 16.49 1.03 -3.70
C ALA A 132 16.69 0.78 -5.19
N PHE A 133 15.85 1.36 -6.05
CA PHE A 133 15.98 1.26 -7.49
C PHE A 133 16.61 2.53 -8.09
N PRO A 134 17.39 2.39 -9.17
CA PRO A 134 17.91 3.54 -9.88
C PRO A 134 16.76 4.25 -10.61
N VAL A 135 16.60 5.55 -10.36
CA VAL A 135 15.67 6.43 -11.03
C VAL A 135 16.47 7.46 -11.81
N ARG A 136 16.09 7.69 -13.07
CA ARG A 136 16.68 8.73 -13.89
C ARG A 136 15.90 10.03 -13.66
N ASN A 137 16.58 11.03 -13.14
CA ASN A 137 16.03 12.37 -12.92
C ASN A 137 15.82 13.12 -14.24
N ALA A 138 15.04 14.20 -14.20
CA ALA A 138 14.76 15.04 -15.38
C ALA A 138 16.03 15.68 -15.97
N ASP A 139 17.05 15.91 -15.13
CA ASP A 139 18.38 16.40 -15.53
C ASP A 139 19.29 15.29 -16.09
N GLY A 140 18.80 14.04 -16.20
CA GLY A 140 19.53 12.89 -16.71
C GLY A 140 20.41 12.16 -15.69
N THR A 141 20.50 12.65 -14.44
CA THR A 141 21.26 11.99 -13.36
C THR A 141 20.57 10.74 -12.85
N TRP A 142 21.35 9.82 -12.28
CA TRP A 142 20.84 8.60 -11.65
C TRP A 142 20.84 8.74 -10.13
N GLU A 143 19.68 8.52 -9.52
CA GLU A 143 19.49 8.53 -8.06
C GLU A 143 18.97 7.17 -7.59
N ARG A 144 19.45 6.69 -6.43
CA ARG A 144 18.85 5.52 -5.79
C ARG A 144 17.71 5.97 -4.90
N ARG A 145 16.47 5.67 -5.28
CA ARG A 145 15.29 6.00 -4.47
C ARG A 145 14.85 4.82 -3.62
N PRO A 146 14.45 5.05 -2.36
CA PRO A 146 13.91 3.99 -1.52
C PRO A 146 12.65 3.41 -2.17
N VAL A 147 12.52 2.08 -2.13
CA VAL A 147 11.32 1.40 -2.65
C VAL A 147 10.09 1.80 -1.87
N VAL A 148 10.21 1.94 -0.55
CA VAL A 148 9.13 2.41 0.31
C VAL A 148 9.05 3.93 0.24
N VAL A 149 7.92 4.43 -0.26
CA VAL A 149 7.65 5.87 -0.41
C VAL A 149 6.92 6.41 0.82
N LYS A 150 5.99 5.62 1.36
CA LYS A 150 5.13 6.06 2.48
C LYS A 150 4.55 4.87 3.24
N VAL A 151 4.35 5.02 4.55
CA VAL A 151 3.78 4.00 5.43
C VAL A 151 2.74 4.63 6.36
N TRP A 152 1.62 3.95 6.56
CA TRP A 152 0.61 4.25 7.58
C TRP A 152 0.50 3.07 8.55
N ALA A 153 0.66 3.39 9.82
CA ALA A 153 0.66 2.47 10.95
C ALA A 153 -0.74 1.96 11.28
N LEU A 154 -0.88 0.67 11.60
CA LEU A 154 -2.10 0.17 12.24
C LEU A 154 -2.28 0.65 13.71
N GLY A 155 -1.24 1.25 14.31
CA GLY A 155 -1.17 1.59 15.74
C GLY A 155 0.09 1.05 16.38
#